data_AF-A0A9E7E893-F1
#
_entry.id   AF-A0A9E7E893-F1
#
_cell.length_a   1.000
_cell.length_b   1.000
_cell.length_c   1.000
_cell.angle_alpha   90.00
_cell.angle_beta   90.00
_cell.angle_gamma   90.00
#
_symmetry.space_group_name_H-M   'P 1'
#
loop_
_entity.id
_entity.type
_entity.pdbx_description
1 polymer ?
#
loop_
_entity_poly.entity_id
_entity_poly.type
_entity_poly.pdbx_seq_one_letter_code
_entity_poly.pdbx_strand_id
1 'polypeptide(L)'
;MQQWRPENAAMTFDEVSLERSKGFVQALQELKNLRPQLYSAAEYCEKSYLHSEQKQMVLDNLKEYAVRALVNAVDHLGTVAYKLTDLFEQQSSDVSTIELKIYCLNQQILTCQTFTDKEGLRQQQLFGTTRRHRKHYILPNAVGKRVESSSKLQKANKLTRAQSKPLPHASGNLAPKTLSWHLSSESNSAPSSEPHTAPR
;
A
#
# COMPACT_ATOMS: atom_id res chain seq x y z
N MET A 1 -2.95 -35.51 -39.93
CA MET A 1 -2.54 -35.19 -38.56
C MET A 1 -3.09 -33.81 -38.22
N GLN A 2 -4.02 -33.71 -37.27
CA GLN A 2 -4.52 -32.42 -36.80
C GLN A 2 -3.52 -31.87 -35.79
N GLN A 3 -2.82 -30.80 -36.17
CA GLN A 3 -1.84 -30.15 -35.30
C GLN A 3 -2.59 -29.18 -34.39
N TRP A 4 -2.64 -29.53 -33.11
CA TRP A 4 -3.20 -28.74 -32.02
C TRP A 4 -2.55 -27.35 -31.99
N ARG A 5 -3.37 -26.29 -32.13
CA ARG A 5 -2.99 -24.94 -31.68
C ARG A 5 -2.94 -24.95 -30.15
N PRO A 6 -1.92 -24.40 -29.51
CA PRO A 6 -2.04 -23.99 -28.12
C PRO A 6 -2.84 -22.68 -28.11
N GLU A 7 -4.15 -22.79 -27.98
CA GLU A 7 -4.98 -21.68 -27.52
C GLU A 7 -4.68 -21.46 -26.04
N ASN A 8 -4.42 -20.20 -25.67
CA ASN A 8 -4.20 -19.69 -24.32
C ASN A 8 -2.80 -19.95 -23.72
N ALA A 9 -1.79 -19.33 -24.34
CA ALA A 9 -0.65 -18.86 -23.57
C ALA A 9 -1.15 -17.69 -22.70
N ALA A 10 -1.22 -17.90 -21.39
CA ALA A 10 -1.36 -16.81 -20.43
C ALA A 10 -0.12 -15.93 -20.60
N MET A 11 -0.24 -14.87 -21.40
CA MET A 11 0.85 -13.93 -21.64
C MET A 11 1.31 -13.36 -20.29
N THR A 12 2.62 -13.26 -20.12
CA THR A 12 3.17 -12.60 -18.94
C THR A 12 2.81 -11.11 -18.97
N PHE A 13 2.69 -10.47 -17.80
CA PHE A 13 2.32 -9.05 -17.71
C PHE A 13 3.21 -8.14 -18.57
N ASP A 14 4.49 -8.49 -18.68
CA ASP A 14 5.48 -7.78 -19.50
C ASP A 14 5.23 -7.97 -21.01
N GLU A 15 4.81 -9.16 -21.43
CA GLU A 15 4.48 -9.48 -22.82
C GLU A 15 3.24 -8.72 -23.32
N VAL A 16 2.21 -8.59 -22.47
CA VAL A 16 1.02 -7.80 -22.79
C VAL A 16 1.35 -6.30 -22.91
N SER A 17 2.22 -5.81 -22.03
CA SER A 17 2.70 -4.41 -22.06
C SER A 17 3.49 -4.13 -23.34
N LEU A 18 4.35 -5.07 -23.74
CA LEU A 18 5.12 -4.98 -24.98
C LEU A 18 4.20 -4.95 -26.20
N GLU A 19 3.21 -5.83 -26.28
CA GLU A 19 2.29 -5.87 -27.44
C GLU A 19 1.46 -4.58 -27.56
N ARG A 20 1.01 -3.99 -26.44
CA ARG A 20 0.38 -2.67 -26.45
C ARG A 20 1.30 -1.58 -26.98
N SER A 21 2.55 -1.56 -26.51
CA SER A 21 3.55 -0.56 -26.93
C SER A 21 3.84 -0.65 -28.44
N LYS A 22 3.98 -1.88 -28.95
CA LYS A 22 4.15 -2.18 -30.37
C LYS A 22 2.94 -1.75 -31.18
N GLY A 23 1.73 -2.01 -30.68
CA GLY A 23 0.48 -1.56 -31.31
C GLY A 23 0.37 -0.05 -31.41
N PHE A 24 0.86 0.71 -30.43
CA PHE A 24 0.94 2.17 -30.47
C PHE A 24 1.95 2.66 -31.51
N VAL A 25 3.15 2.09 -31.54
CA VAL A 25 4.19 2.44 -32.52
C VAL A 25 3.71 2.16 -33.95
N GLN A 26 3.00 1.05 -34.16
CA GLN A 26 2.39 0.75 -35.45
C GLN A 26 1.37 1.83 -35.86
N ALA A 27 0.46 2.22 -34.97
CA ALA A 27 -0.53 3.26 -35.27
C ALA A 27 0.12 4.62 -35.58
N LEU A 28 1.20 4.97 -34.86
CA LEU A 28 2.00 6.17 -35.18
C LEU A 28 2.64 6.08 -36.57
N GLN A 29 3.12 4.90 -36.94
CA GLN A 29 3.70 4.68 -38.25
C GLN A 29 2.65 4.79 -39.36
N GLU A 30 1.46 4.26 -39.15
CA GLU A 30 0.32 4.39 -40.08
C GLU A 30 -0.09 5.86 -40.26
N LEU A 31 -0.23 6.62 -39.16
CA LEU A 31 -0.51 8.06 -39.22
C LEU A 31 0.61 8.83 -39.94
N LYS A 32 1.88 8.48 -39.72
CA LYS A 32 3.02 9.09 -40.42
C LYS A 32 2.99 8.80 -41.92
N ASN A 33 2.58 7.59 -42.31
CA ASN A 33 2.46 7.16 -43.70
C ASN A 33 1.28 7.85 -44.41
N LEU A 34 0.29 8.36 -43.68
CA LEU A 34 -0.82 9.11 -44.26
C LEU A 34 -0.36 10.39 -44.96
N ARG A 35 0.65 11.07 -44.42
CA ARG A 35 1.17 12.32 -45.00
C ARG A 35 1.57 12.18 -46.48
N PRO A 36 2.51 11.31 -46.87
CA PRO A 36 2.88 11.18 -48.28
C PRO A 36 1.72 10.71 -49.17
N GLN A 37 0.78 9.91 -48.65
CA GLN A 37 -0.41 9.50 -49.38
C GLN A 37 -1.34 10.68 -49.69
N LEU A 38 -1.55 11.57 -48.73
CA LEU A 38 -2.37 12.77 -48.94
C LEU A 38 -1.71 13.75 -49.91
N TYR A 39 -0.40 13.91 -49.85
CA TYR A 39 0.33 14.76 -50.81
C TYR A 39 0.25 14.20 -52.24
N SER A 40 0.48 12.89 -52.43
CA SER A 40 0.38 12.28 -53.76
C SER A 40 -1.04 12.32 -54.32
N ALA A 41 -2.05 12.11 -53.46
CA ALA A 41 -3.45 12.25 -53.84
C ALA A 41 -3.82 13.69 -54.21
N ALA A 42 -3.31 14.69 -53.48
CA ALA A 42 -3.54 16.09 -53.78
C ALA A 42 -2.90 16.50 -55.13
N GLU A 43 -1.67 16.05 -55.39
CA GLU A 43 -1.00 16.29 -56.69
C GLU A 43 -1.77 15.63 -57.85
N TYR A 44 -2.29 14.42 -57.64
CA TYR A 44 -3.15 13.76 -58.63
C TYR A 44 -4.45 14.54 -58.88
N CYS A 45 -5.08 15.03 -57.81
CA CYS A 45 -6.30 15.83 -57.89
C CYS A 45 -6.09 17.11 -58.72
N GLU A 46 -4.97 17.80 -58.52
CA GLU A 46 -4.60 19.00 -59.28
C GLU A 46 -4.41 18.68 -60.77
N LYS A 47 -3.61 17.65 -61.08
CA LYS A 47 -3.37 17.22 -62.47
C LYS A 47 -4.67 16.79 -63.15
N SER A 48 -5.53 16.05 -62.46
CA SER A 48 -6.82 15.58 -62.96
C SER A 48 -7.75 16.74 -63.33
N TYR A 49 -7.77 17.80 -62.51
CA TYR A 49 -8.59 18.98 -62.78
C TYR A 49 -8.09 19.80 -63.98
N LEU A 50 -6.77 19.94 -64.13
CA LEU A 50 -6.17 20.72 -65.23
C LEU A 50 -6.34 20.06 -66.61
N HIS A 51 -6.33 18.73 -66.68
CA HIS A 51 -6.31 17.98 -67.94
C HIS A 51 -7.66 17.37 -68.35
N SER A 52 -8.70 17.48 -67.51
CA SER A 52 -10.02 16.92 -67.80
C SER A 52 -10.99 17.95 -68.38
N GLU A 53 -11.67 17.56 -69.46
CA GLU A 53 -12.78 18.34 -70.05
C GLU A 53 -14.02 18.35 -69.14
N GLN A 54 -14.23 17.30 -68.35
CA GLN A 54 -15.40 17.12 -67.48
C GLN A 54 -15.15 17.70 -66.07
N LYS A 55 -14.88 19.01 -66.01
CA LYS A 55 -14.45 19.70 -64.78
C LYS A 55 -15.43 19.54 -63.61
N GLN A 56 -16.74 19.59 -63.86
CA GLN A 56 -17.74 19.50 -62.80
C GLN A 56 -17.71 18.14 -62.10
N MET A 57 -17.60 17.04 -62.86
CA MET A 57 -17.48 15.70 -62.28
C MET A 57 -16.18 15.53 -61.50
N VAL A 58 -15.07 16.09 -61.98
CA VAL A 58 -13.78 16.06 -61.24
C VAL A 58 -13.90 16.81 -59.93
N LEU A 59 -14.55 17.98 -59.90
CA LEU A 59 -14.76 18.74 -58.67
C LEU A 59 -15.62 18.00 -57.63
N ASP A 60 -16.70 17.36 -58.07
CA ASP A 60 -17.57 16.65 -57.14
C ASP A 60 -16.87 15.40 -56.56
N ASN A 61 -16.07 14.70 -57.36
CA ASN A 61 -15.18 13.64 -56.87
C ASN A 61 -14.11 14.18 -55.90
N LEU A 62 -13.51 15.34 -56.18
CA LEU A 62 -12.52 15.97 -55.30
C LEU A 62 -13.10 16.28 -53.93
N LYS A 63 -14.32 16.85 -53.89
CA LYS A 63 -15.01 17.16 -52.63
C LYS A 63 -15.26 15.89 -51.82
N GLU A 64 -15.75 14.85 -52.47
CA GLU A 64 -15.99 13.57 -51.81
C GLU A 64 -14.69 12.97 -51.26
N TYR A 65 -13.61 13.03 -52.04
CA TYR A 65 -12.29 12.59 -51.59
C TYR A 65 -11.77 13.43 -50.42
N ALA A 66 -11.90 14.75 -50.46
CA ALA A 66 -11.46 15.64 -49.39
C ALA A 66 -12.17 15.33 -48.06
N VAL A 67 -13.49 15.07 -48.11
CA VAL A 67 -14.25 14.65 -46.91
C VAL A 67 -13.74 13.31 -46.39
N ARG A 68 -13.54 12.30 -47.26
CA ARG A 68 -13.01 11.00 -46.83
C ARG A 68 -11.59 11.09 -46.27
N ALA A 69 -10.72 11.89 -46.89
CA ALA A 69 -9.36 12.12 -46.44
C ALA A 69 -9.33 12.77 -45.05
N LEU A 70 -10.22 13.74 -44.80
CA LEU A 70 -10.35 14.37 -43.49
C LEU A 70 -10.81 13.36 -42.43
N VAL A 71 -11.87 12.58 -42.72
CA VAL A 71 -12.37 11.54 -41.80
C VAL A 71 -11.29 10.51 -41.49
N ASN A 72 -10.55 10.05 -42.50
CA ASN A 72 -9.47 9.09 -42.35
C ASN A 72 -8.30 9.66 -41.50
N ALA A 73 -7.93 10.92 -41.69
CA ALA A 73 -6.91 11.57 -40.87
C ALA A 73 -7.32 11.68 -39.39
N VAL A 74 -8.59 12.05 -39.15
CA VAL A 74 -9.17 12.12 -37.80
C VAL A 74 -9.23 10.73 -37.17
N ASP A 75 -9.58 9.68 -37.93
CA ASP A 75 -9.62 8.30 -37.46
C ASP A 75 -8.24 7.77 -37.06
N HIS A 76 -7.20 7.99 -37.88
CA HIS A 76 -5.83 7.63 -37.52
C HIS A 76 -5.35 8.39 -36.28
N LEU A 77 -5.67 9.69 -36.16
CA LEU A 77 -5.34 10.46 -34.96
C LEU A 77 -6.09 9.94 -33.72
N GLY A 78 -7.36 9.59 -33.87
CA GLY A 78 -8.18 8.99 -32.82
C GLY A 78 -7.61 7.66 -32.35
N THR A 79 -7.16 6.82 -33.27
CA THR A 79 -6.51 5.54 -32.95
C THR A 79 -5.21 5.72 -32.17
N VAL A 80 -4.37 6.68 -32.59
CA VAL A 80 -3.13 7.02 -31.88
C VAL A 80 -3.43 7.54 -30.47
N ALA A 81 -4.40 8.45 -30.33
CA ALA A 81 -4.82 9.00 -29.04
C ALA A 81 -5.36 7.91 -28.11
N TYR A 82 -6.20 7.01 -28.62
CA TYR A 82 -6.74 5.89 -27.86
C TYR A 82 -5.62 4.98 -27.34
N LYS A 83 -4.70 4.54 -28.22
CA LYS A 83 -3.58 3.66 -27.83
C LYS A 83 -2.61 4.34 -26.87
N LEU A 84 -2.35 5.64 -27.03
CA LEU A 84 -1.54 6.41 -26.09
C LEU A 84 -2.19 6.47 -24.71
N THR A 85 -3.50 6.71 -24.67
CA THR A 85 -4.27 6.76 -23.42
C THR A 85 -4.26 5.39 -22.74
N ASP A 86 -4.48 4.30 -23.48
CA ASP A 86 -4.42 2.93 -22.94
C ASP A 86 -3.05 2.61 -22.30
N LEU A 87 -1.95 3.00 -22.97
CA LEU A 87 -0.60 2.85 -22.40
C LEU A 87 -0.40 3.68 -21.13
N PHE A 88 -0.89 4.91 -21.11
CA PHE A 88 -0.76 5.80 -19.96
C PHE A 88 -1.58 5.31 -18.75
N GLU A 89 -2.82 4.88 -18.97
CA GLU A 89 -3.67 4.30 -17.93
C GLU A 89 -3.04 3.05 -17.32
N GLN A 90 -2.45 2.19 -18.15
CA GLN A 90 -1.73 1.03 -17.65
C GLN A 90 -0.52 1.44 -16.80
N GLN A 91 0.31 2.36 -17.28
CA GLN A 91 1.46 2.86 -16.52
C GLN A 91 1.03 3.48 -15.18
N SER A 92 -0.06 4.24 -15.15
CA SER A 92 -0.65 4.82 -13.94
C SER A 92 -1.07 3.74 -12.93
N SER A 93 -1.69 2.66 -13.41
CA SER A 93 -2.09 1.53 -12.57
C SER A 93 -0.89 0.77 -11.98
N ASP A 94 0.21 0.67 -12.74
CA ASP A 94 1.45 0.02 -12.29
C ASP A 94 2.15 0.84 -11.22
N VAL A 95 2.24 2.16 -11.42
CA VAL A 95 2.79 3.09 -10.42
C VAL A 95 1.99 3.00 -9.12
N SER A 96 0.66 3.02 -9.20
CA SER A 96 -0.22 2.88 -8.03
C SER A 96 0.04 1.56 -7.27
N THR A 97 0.25 0.48 -8.02
CA THR A 97 0.55 -0.84 -7.45
C THR A 97 1.92 -0.86 -6.74
N ILE A 98 2.92 -0.20 -7.33
CA ILE A 98 4.26 -0.08 -6.75
C ILE A 98 4.22 0.80 -5.49
N GLU A 99 3.51 1.92 -5.52
CA GLU A 99 3.31 2.80 -4.36
C GLU A 99 2.67 2.05 -3.19
N LEU A 100 1.66 1.22 -3.45
CA LEU A 100 1.05 0.39 -2.40
C LEU A 100 2.06 -0.61 -1.80
N LYS A 101 2.91 -1.23 -2.63
CA LYS A 101 3.98 -2.12 -2.16
C LYS A 101 4.99 -1.37 -1.30
N ILE A 102 5.40 -0.17 -1.72
CA ILE A 102 6.30 0.71 -0.95
C ILE A 102 5.66 1.07 0.40
N TYR A 103 4.38 1.45 0.41
CA TYR A 103 3.66 1.76 1.64
C TYR A 103 3.63 0.56 2.60
N CYS A 104 3.33 -0.64 2.09
CA CYS A 104 3.34 -1.87 2.88
C CYS A 104 4.72 -2.16 3.49
N LEU A 105 5.78 -2.04 2.69
CA LEU A 105 7.16 -2.21 3.18
C LEU A 105 7.52 -1.18 4.25
N ASN A 106 7.14 0.08 4.06
CA ASN A 106 7.38 1.14 5.05
C ASN A 106 6.66 0.85 6.38
N GLN A 107 5.41 0.37 6.32
CA GLN A 107 4.67 -0.02 7.51
C GLN A 107 5.32 -1.20 8.24
N GLN A 108 5.81 -2.20 7.50
CA GLN A 108 6.54 -3.33 8.09
C GLN A 108 7.84 -2.87 8.76
N ILE A 109 8.61 -2.02 8.10
CA ILE A 109 9.85 -1.47 8.65
C ILE A 109 9.57 -0.68 9.94
N LEU A 110 8.59 0.22 9.91
CA LEU A 110 8.21 1.02 11.08
C LEU A 110 7.75 0.14 12.25
N THR A 111 7.02 -0.93 11.95
CA THR A 111 6.57 -1.91 12.95
C THR A 111 7.76 -2.65 13.56
N CYS A 112 8.71 -3.11 12.75
CA CYS A 112 9.94 -3.78 13.21
C CYS A 112 10.81 -2.84 14.06
N GLN A 113 10.95 -1.58 13.67
CA GLN A 113 11.66 -0.55 14.44
C GLN A 113 10.99 -0.36 15.80
N THR A 114 9.68 -0.11 15.81
CA THR A 114 8.90 0.07 17.04
C THR A 114 9.00 -1.15 17.97
N PHE A 115 9.01 -2.37 17.41
CA PHE A 115 9.19 -3.60 18.18
C PHE A 115 10.59 -3.70 18.78
N THR A 116 11.62 -3.40 17.99
CA THR A 116 13.02 -3.41 18.43
C THR A 116 13.25 -2.39 19.55
N ASP A 117 12.70 -1.19 19.42
CA ASP A 117 12.80 -0.14 20.44
C ASP A 117 12.13 -0.54 21.75
N LYS A 118 10.94 -1.15 21.68
CA LYS A 118 10.23 -1.66 22.85
C LYS A 118 10.99 -2.79 23.55
N GLU A 119 11.57 -3.72 22.79
CA GLU A 119 12.41 -4.79 23.35
C GLU A 119 13.70 -4.25 23.96
N GLY A 120 14.34 -3.25 23.33
CA GLY A 120 15.51 -2.57 23.89
C GLY A 120 15.21 -1.92 25.26
N LEU A 121 14.09 -1.19 25.35
CA LEU A 121 13.63 -0.60 26.60
C LEU A 121 13.30 -1.66 27.66
N ARG A 122 12.65 -2.76 27.27
CA ARG A 122 12.33 -3.87 28.17
C ARG A 122 13.60 -4.52 28.72
N GLN A 123 14.63 -4.71 27.89
CA GLN A 123 15.92 -5.23 28.34
C GLN A 123 16.59 -4.27 29.32
N GLN A 124 16.62 -2.96 29.04
CA GLN A 124 17.17 -1.95 29.97
C GLN A 124 16.46 -1.97 31.33
N GLN A 125 15.12 -2.06 31.33
CA GLN A 125 14.33 -2.18 32.57
C GLN A 125 14.63 -3.47 33.35
N LEU A 126 14.86 -4.59 32.65
CA LEU A 126 15.21 -5.87 33.27
C LEU A 126 16.56 -5.80 33.99
N PHE A 127 17.55 -5.08 33.45
CA PHE A 127 18.83 -4.88 34.15
C PHE A 127 18.71 -3.90 35.32
N GLY A 128 17.74 -2.98 35.28
CA GLY A 128 17.36 -2.08 36.37
C GLY A 128 16.53 -2.74 37.48
N THR A 129 16.83 -4.00 37.87
CA THR A 129 16.08 -4.66 38.95
C THR A 129 16.17 -3.85 40.24
N THR A 130 15.05 -3.24 40.64
CA THR A 130 14.90 -2.73 41.99
C THR A 130 14.87 -3.95 42.90
N ARG A 131 15.96 -4.20 43.65
CA ARG A 131 15.95 -5.22 44.70
C ARG A 131 14.83 -4.87 45.67
N ARG A 132 13.74 -5.64 45.67
CA ARG A 132 12.73 -5.57 46.74
C ARG A 132 13.37 -6.11 48.00
N HIS A 133 13.93 -5.21 48.80
CA HIS A 133 14.41 -5.53 50.13
C HIS A 133 13.18 -5.77 51.03
N ARG A 134 13.00 -7.01 51.49
CA ARG A 134 12.02 -7.31 52.53
C ARG A 134 12.57 -6.76 53.85
N LYS A 135 11.77 -5.97 54.56
CA LYS A 135 12.11 -5.56 55.94
C LYS A 135 12.01 -6.80 56.83
N HIS A 136 13.15 -7.37 57.19
CA HIS A 136 13.24 -8.38 58.25
C HIS A 136 13.60 -7.64 59.54
N TYR A 137 12.70 -7.67 60.52
CA TYR A 137 13.02 -7.25 61.88
C TYR A 137 13.72 -8.43 62.56
N ILE A 138 15.00 -8.27 62.88
CA ILE A 138 15.72 -9.20 63.74
C ILE A 138 15.35 -8.82 65.17
N LEU A 139 14.55 -9.64 65.83
CA LEU A 139 14.28 -9.48 67.25
C LEU A 139 15.50 -9.99 68.02
N PRO A 140 16.18 -9.16 68.84
CA PRO A 140 17.25 -9.62 69.71
C PRO A 140 16.70 -10.72 70.61
N ASN A 141 17.46 -11.81 70.72
CA ASN A 141 17.09 -13.03 71.43
C ASN A 141 16.60 -12.73 72.86
N ALA A 142 15.29 -12.67 73.04
CA ALA A 142 14.70 -12.74 74.36
C ALA A 142 14.85 -14.19 74.82
N VAL A 143 15.71 -14.38 75.81
CA VAL A 143 15.95 -15.65 76.50
C VAL A 143 14.62 -16.36 76.76
N GLY A 144 14.45 -17.54 76.16
CA GLY A 144 13.49 -18.54 76.58
C GLY A 144 12.18 -18.63 75.78
N LYS A 145 12.19 -19.46 74.74
CA LYS A 145 11.43 -20.73 74.63
C LYS A 145 11.43 -21.19 73.17
N ARG A 146 11.86 -22.44 72.95
CA ARG A 146 11.80 -23.13 71.66
C ARG A 146 10.35 -23.22 71.19
N VAL A 147 10.06 -22.73 69.98
CA VAL A 147 8.93 -23.21 69.17
C VAL A 147 9.42 -23.35 67.73
N GLU A 148 9.12 -24.51 67.17
CA GLU A 148 9.79 -25.14 66.05
C GLU A 148 9.50 -24.45 64.71
N SER A 149 10.56 -24.19 63.96
CA SER A 149 10.52 -23.86 62.54
C SER A 149 10.00 -25.06 61.74
N SER A 150 8.76 -25.02 61.28
CA SER A 150 8.25 -26.01 60.33
C SER A 150 8.71 -25.66 58.90
N SER A 151 9.93 -26.04 58.55
CA SER A 151 10.32 -26.24 57.15
C SER A 151 9.87 -27.63 56.71
N LYS A 152 8.85 -27.72 55.85
CA LYS A 152 8.59 -28.86 54.95
C LYS A 152 7.34 -28.59 54.09
N LEU A 153 7.52 -27.86 52.99
CA LEU A 153 6.65 -28.02 51.83
C LEU A 153 7.50 -28.67 50.74
N GLN A 154 7.53 -30.00 50.74
CA GLN A 154 8.10 -30.78 49.63
C GLN A 154 6.99 -31.20 48.67
N LYS A 155 7.20 -30.82 47.41
CA LYS A 155 6.94 -31.58 46.19
C LYS A 155 5.50 -31.95 45.84
N ALA A 156 4.97 -31.24 44.85
CA ALA A 156 4.26 -31.88 43.75
C ALA A 156 4.81 -31.33 42.42
N ASN A 157 5.80 -32.04 41.87
CA ASN A 157 6.13 -31.92 40.46
C ASN A 157 4.94 -32.46 39.66
N LYS A 158 4.19 -31.58 38.99
CA LYS A 158 3.41 -31.98 37.82
C LYS A 158 3.77 -31.09 36.66
N LEU A 159 4.61 -31.66 35.79
CA LEU A 159 4.67 -31.36 34.36
C LEU A 159 3.25 -31.15 33.83
N THR A 160 2.93 -29.92 33.43
CA THR A 160 1.88 -29.68 32.45
C THR A 160 2.48 -28.83 31.35
N ARG A 161 2.84 -29.55 30.28
CA ARG A 161 3.02 -29.05 28.92
C ARG A 161 1.75 -28.27 28.52
N ALA A 162 1.77 -26.96 28.66
CA ALA A 162 0.73 -26.10 28.09
C ALA A 162 1.02 -25.93 26.60
N GLN A 163 0.19 -26.53 25.77
CA GLN A 163 0.19 -26.29 24.33
C GLN A 163 -0.14 -24.82 24.05
N SER A 164 0.65 -24.19 23.19
CA SER A 164 0.31 -22.92 22.56
C SER A 164 -0.85 -23.13 21.59
N LYS A 165 -1.99 -22.50 21.87
CA LYS A 165 -3.14 -22.45 20.97
C LYS A 165 -3.01 -21.18 20.11
N PRO A 166 -3.11 -21.23 18.77
CA PRO A 166 -3.08 -20.01 17.95
C PRO A 166 -4.37 -19.22 18.14
N LEU A 167 -4.26 -17.90 18.30
CA LEU A 167 -5.39 -16.97 18.36
C LEU A 167 -5.89 -16.68 16.94
N PRO A 168 -7.20 -16.83 16.64
CA PRO A 168 -7.77 -16.25 15.43
C PRO A 168 -8.01 -14.75 15.62
N HIS A 169 -7.67 -13.99 14.59
CA HIS A 169 -8.00 -12.58 14.45
C HIS A 169 -9.50 -12.34 14.70
N ALA A 170 -9.82 -11.36 15.55
CA ALA A 170 -11.14 -10.77 15.63
C ALA A 170 -11.01 -9.24 15.63
N SER A 171 -11.45 -8.67 14.52
CA SER A 171 -11.82 -7.27 14.34
C SER A 171 -12.99 -6.91 15.26
N GLY A 172 -13.00 -5.69 15.79
CA GLY A 172 -14.18 -5.08 16.42
C GLY A 172 -13.94 -4.55 17.83
N ASN A 173 -14.02 -3.22 17.96
CA ASN A 173 -14.11 -2.40 19.16
C ASN A 173 -14.44 -3.12 20.48
N LEU A 174 -13.53 -3.02 21.46
CA LEU A 174 -13.84 -2.82 22.88
C LEU A 174 -12.55 -2.42 23.63
N ALA A 175 -12.61 -1.27 24.32
CA ALA A 175 -11.51 -0.68 25.06
C ALA A 175 -10.88 -1.66 26.07
N PRO A 176 -9.54 -1.64 26.25
CA PRO A 176 -8.91 -2.44 27.29
C PRO A 176 -9.35 -1.91 28.66
N LYS A 177 -10.12 -2.71 29.40
CA LYS A 177 -10.44 -2.46 30.81
C LYS A 177 -9.14 -2.55 31.63
N THR A 178 -8.54 -1.41 31.89
CA THR A 178 -7.46 -1.24 32.86
C THR A 178 -8.02 -1.52 34.25
N LEU A 179 -7.44 -2.47 34.98
CA LEU A 179 -7.73 -2.64 36.40
C LEU A 179 -7.09 -1.46 37.16
N SER A 180 -7.92 -0.49 37.57
CA SER A 180 -7.52 0.60 38.46
C SER A 180 -7.66 0.15 39.93
N TRP A 181 -6.55 0.11 40.64
CA TRP A 181 -6.57 0.03 42.11
C TRP A 181 -6.74 1.44 42.66
N HIS A 182 -7.96 1.82 43.02
CA HIS A 182 -8.21 3.02 43.80
C HIS A 182 -7.74 2.77 45.24
N LEU A 183 -6.70 3.49 45.68
CA LEU A 183 -6.47 3.71 47.11
C LEU A 183 -7.21 4.99 47.50
N SER A 184 -8.24 4.86 48.33
CA SER A 184 -8.80 5.98 49.08
C SER A 184 -9.34 5.46 50.40
N SER A 185 -8.81 6.00 51.51
CA SER A 185 -9.64 6.46 52.62
C SER A 185 -8.82 7.39 53.51
N GLU A 186 -9.29 8.64 53.55
CA GLU A 186 -8.86 9.76 54.38
C GLU A 186 -9.13 9.55 55.88
N SER A 187 -8.47 10.36 56.72
CA SER A 187 -9.19 11.25 57.65
C SER A 187 -8.29 12.39 58.20
N ASN A 188 -8.58 13.59 57.72
CA ASN A 188 -8.62 14.91 58.38
C ASN A 188 -7.74 15.23 59.61
N SER A 189 -7.01 16.35 59.49
CA SER A 189 -7.17 17.49 60.39
C SER A 189 -6.90 18.82 59.65
N ALA A 190 -7.72 19.83 59.95
CA ALA A 190 -7.97 21.04 59.17
C ALA A 190 -7.11 22.26 59.60
N PRO A 191 -7.51 23.53 59.43
CA PRO A 191 -7.11 24.41 58.32
C PRO A 191 -6.40 25.70 58.78
N SER A 192 -5.63 26.37 57.93
CA SER A 192 -5.44 27.83 58.07
C SER A 192 -5.13 28.55 56.76
N SER A 193 -6.07 29.43 56.38
CA SER A 193 -5.88 30.77 55.78
C SER A 193 -5.09 30.92 54.47
N GLU A 194 -5.87 30.95 53.37
CA GLU A 194 -5.88 31.90 52.24
C GLU A 194 -5.07 33.23 52.32
N PRO A 195 -4.94 34.01 51.22
CA PRO A 195 -4.73 33.64 49.80
C PRO A 195 -3.74 34.61 49.08
N HIS A 196 -3.53 34.43 47.77
CA HIS A 196 -3.51 35.49 46.72
C HIS A 196 -2.50 35.21 45.60
N THR A 197 -3.05 34.94 44.41
CA THR A 197 -2.41 35.14 43.11
C THR A 197 -2.69 36.57 42.64
N ALA A 198 -1.73 37.12 41.89
CA ALA A 198 -1.72 38.41 41.19
C ALA A 198 -2.99 38.71 40.35
N PRO A 199 -3.15 39.96 39.86
CA PRO A 199 -2.79 40.16 38.44
C PRO A 199 -2.34 41.59 38.06
N ARG A 200 -1.29 41.70 37.24
CA ARG A 200 -1.30 42.39 35.92
C ARG A 200 0.03 42.20 35.21
#